data_AF-A0A1X2G5D8-F1
#
_entry.id   AF-A0A1X2G5D8-F1
#
_cell.length_a   1.000
_cell.length_b   1.000
_cell.length_c   1.000
_cell.angle_alpha   90.00
_cell.angle_beta   90.00
_cell.angle_gamma   90.00
#
_symmetry.space_group_name_H-M   'P 1'
#
loop_
_entity.id
_entity.type
_entity.pdbx_description
1 polymer ?
#
loop_
_entity_poly.entity_id
_entity_poly.type
_entity_poly.pdbx_seq_one_letter_code
_entity_poly.pdbx_strand_id
1 'polypeptide(L)'
;MDAPFHQLKKIAHDDMVSLGLREDLLRLDENGIHDHYKIGVLLIKDGQAKEEEWFANKNDSPDFDEFLSIIGQRQALLGYQGWAAGLDTKTGDSGEHIYVTNWQKHDIAYHVAPLIPLRQGDRQQIQRKRHIGNDIVCLVFVQGCQPFNPAAIKSQFLHVFIVVHKEQRQGKDAWRVEITSVEHVPAFGPPLPQHGLFFDKHQLRSFLLAKMINAEYAGLKSPKFASPLARAREGILANIVDRGFKLAQDTSIRTGSMHSKSASTASDRSVRSNPQPTPSRSMKKELSNGVVMLTRQMLLRNQQYPSQEDFDDIIRTYLGNLSFKKRDKALIDQQRYDLILRVLQEPKNTSISTAQFRFWVKKMFTLTNHNAQLAVCHDNKPVAMKEHIYAILIWAHRQSHHGGRDKTSALVRRRFSWIPKELIARFVRQCPFCITRRNGDAD
;
A
#
# COMPACT_ATOMS: atom_id res chain seq x y z
N MET A 1 -20.32 6.10 -22.01
CA MET A 1 -19.56 7.35 -21.80
C MET A 1 -19.12 7.81 -23.17
N ASP A 2 -19.94 8.62 -23.85
CA ASP A 2 -19.63 9.16 -25.17
C ASP A 2 -19.31 10.65 -25.04
N ALA A 3 -18.15 10.95 -24.46
CA ALA A 3 -17.60 12.30 -24.60
C ALA A 3 -17.01 12.39 -26.02
N PRO A 4 -17.49 13.32 -26.87
CA PRO A 4 -16.93 13.49 -28.20
C PRO A 4 -15.44 13.79 -28.13
N PHE A 5 -14.64 13.19 -29.02
CA PHE A 5 -13.18 13.34 -29.03
C PHE A 5 -12.74 14.83 -29.03
N HIS A 6 -13.50 15.70 -29.68
CA HIS A 6 -13.23 17.14 -29.72
C HIS A 6 -13.40 17.87 -28.37
N GLN A 7 -14.06 17.25 -27.39
CA GLN A 7 -14.20 17.77 -26.01
C GLN A 7 -13.07 17.30 -25.10
N LEU A 8 -12.25 16.34 -25.54
CA LEU A 8 -11.10 15.86 -24.79
C LEU A 8 -9.99 16.92 -24.84
N LYS A 9 -9.60 17.44 -23.66
CA LYS A 9 -8.44 18.32 -23.54
C LYS A 9 -7.17 17.49 -23.46
N LYS A 10 -6.22 17.75 -24.36
CA LYS A 10 -4.89 17.14 -24.31
C LYS A 10 -4.08 17.78 -23.18
N ILE A 11 -3.58 16.96 -22.27
CA ILE A 11 -2.57 17.37 -21.28
C ILE A 11 -1.19 17.14 -21.90
N ALA A 12 -0.31 18.14 -21.82
CA ALA A 12 1.05 18.00 -22.35
C ALA A 12 1.85 16.97 -21.52
N HIS A 13 2.82 16.31 -22.16
CA HIS A 13 3.68 15.34 -21.47
C HIS A 13 4.39 15.96 -20.25
N ASP A 14 4.88 17.20 -20.39
CA ASP A 14 5.61 17.87 -19.31
C ASP A 14 4.70 18.22 -18.13
N ASP A 15 3.43 18.51 -18.39
CA ASP A 15 2.40 18.70 -17.36
C ASP A 15 2.11 17.37 -16.66
N MET A 16 1.94 16.27 -17.41
CA MET A 16 1.71 14.93 -16.84
C MET A 16 2.84 14.50 -15.88
N VAL A 17 4.09 14.83 -16.19
CA VAL A 17 5.27 14.48 -15.39
C VAL A 17 5.45 15.44 -14.21
N SER A 18 5.42 16.75 -14.44
CA SER A 18 5.63 17.74 -13.37
C SER A 18 4.58 17.66 -12.26
N LEU A 19 3.35 17.25 -12.62
CA LEU A 19 2.22 17.13 -11.70
C LEU A 19 2.10 15.75 -11.04
N GLY A 20 3.02 14.82 -11.35
CA GLY A 20 3.01 13.47 -10.76
C GLY A 20 1.88 12.56 -11.26
N LEU A 21 1.09 13.00 -12.26
CA LEU A 21 -0.03 12.23 -12.81
C LEU A 21 0.46 10.97 -13.51
N ARG A 22 1.61 11.06 -14.21
CA ARG A 22 2.27 9.90 -14.82
C ARG A 22 2.61 8.86 -13.76
N GLU A 23 3.25 9.27 -12.68
CA GLU A 23 3.65 8.40 -11.58
C GLU A 23 2.43 7.80 -10.87
N ASP A 24 1.35 8.56 -10.73
CA ASP A 24 0.11 8.06 -10.13
C ASP A 24 -0.60 7.02 -11.02
N LEU A 25 -0.61 7.22 -12.34
CA LEU A 25 -1.11 6.22 -13.29
C LEU A 25 -0.24 4.97 -13.31
N LEU A 26 1.09 5.13 -13.32
CA LEU A 26 2.02 3.99 -13.22
C LEU A 26 1.78 3.20 -11.93
N ARG A 27 1.61 3.88 -10.78
CA ARG A 27 1.26 3.22 -9.53
C ARG A 27 -0.10 2.51 -9.59
N LEU A 28 -1.09 3.09 -10.26
CA LEU A 28 -2.40 2.48 -10.45
C LEU A 28 -2.32 1.18 -11.25
N ASP A 29 -1.46 1.12 -12.28
CA ASP A 29 -1.24 -0.09 -13.07
C ASP A 29 -0.41 -1.13 -12.30
N GLU A 30 0.62 -0.70 -11.57
CA GLU A 30 1.44 -1.59 -10.74
C GLU A 30 0.72 -2.11 -9.49
N ASN A 31 -0.40 -1.51 -9.08
CA ASN A 31 -1.14 -1.92 -7.87
C ASN A 31 -1.62 -3.38 -7.89
N GLY A 32 -1.72 -4.02 -9.07
CA GLY A 32 -2.11 -5.43 -9.21
C GLY A 32 -0.93 -6.40 -9.29
N ILE A 33 0.30 -5.92 -9.20
CA ILE A 33 1.50 -6.76 -9.31
C ILE A 33 1.91 -7.20 -7.90
N HIS A 34 1.87 -8.51 -7.65
CA HIS A 34 2.20 -9.11 -6.37
C HIS A 34 3.52 -9.89 -6.45
N ASP A 35 4.46 -9.54 -5.59
CA ASP A 35 5.75 -10.20 -5.40
C ASP A 35 5.85 -10.95 -4.07
N HIS A 36 4.84 -10.86 -3.20
CA HIS A 36 4.82 -11.50 -1.89
C HIS A 36 3.50 -12.28 -1.68
N TYR A 37 3.57 -13.53 -1.23
CA TYR A 37 2.41 -14.43 -1.05
C TYR A 37 2.38 -15.07 0.33
N LYS A 38 1.24 -14.95 1.00
CA LYS A 38 1.02 -15.54 2.33
C LYS A 38 0.09 -16.74 2.20
N ILE A 39 0.56 -17.89 2.66
CA ILE A 39 -0.13 -19.16 2.46
C ILE A 39 -0.42 -19.79 3.82
N GLY A 40 -1.69 -20.09 4.08
CA GLY A 40 -2.10 -20.84 5.26
C GLY A 40 -1.65 -22.30 5.14
N VAL A 41 -1.20 -22.92 6.23
CA VAL A 41 -0.91 -24.36 6.26
C VAL A 41 -1.60 -25.00 7.45
N LEU A 42 -2.48 -25.96 7.16
CA LEU A 42 -3.20 -26.75 8.14
C LEU A 42 -2.70 -28.19 8.16
N LEU A 43 -2.62 -28.74 9.36
CA LEU A 43 -2.43 -30.17 9.61
C LEU A 43 -3.77 -30.75 10.04
N ILE A 44 -4.22 -31.81 9.37
CA ILE A 44 -5.39 -32.60 9.76
C ILE A 44 -4.89 -33.99 10.16
N LYS A 45 -5.19 -34.40 11.39
CA LYS A 45 -4.85 -35.73 11.89
C LYS A 45 -5.95 -36.74 11.59
N ASP A 46 -5.60 -38.02 11.69
CA ASP A 46 -6.52 -39.13 11.45
C ASP A 46 -7.79 -39.01 12.30
N GLY A 47 -8.94 -39.31 11.70
CA GLY A 47 -10.26 -39.20 12.32
C GLY A 47 -10.79 -37.78 12.59
N GLN A 48 -10.01 -36.71 12.37
CA GLN A 48 -10.49 -35.34 12.62
C GLN A 48 -11.37 -34.82 11.48
N ALA A 49 -12.46 -34.15 11.84
CA ALA A 49 -13.42 -33.60 10.88
C ALA A 49 -13.89 -32.18 11.21
N LYS A 50 -13.46 -31.62 12.35
CA LYS A 50 -13.92 -30.31 12.83
C LYS A 50 -12.81 -29.28 12.79
N GLU A 51 -13.20 -28.04 12.49
CA GLU A 51 -12.30 -26.89 12.42
C GLU A 51 -11.49 -26.69 13.70
N GLU A 52 -12.13 -26.79 14.87
CA GLU A 52 -11.46 -26.60 16.17
C GLU A 52 -10.37 -27.65 16.40
N GLU A 53 -10.56 -28.89 15.93
CA GLU A 53 -9.58 -29.96 16.05
C GLU A 53 -8.34 -29.67 15.19
N TRP A 54 -8.56 -29.24 13.94
CA TRP A 54 -7.48 -28.91 13.00
C TRP A 54 -6.62 -27.75 13.50
N PHE A 55 -7.24 -26.69 14.02
CA PHE A 55 -6.51 -25.55 14.58
C PHE A 55 -5.87 -25.85 15.95
N ALA A 56 -6.30 -26.88 16.67
CA ALA A 56 -5.68 -27.29 17.94
C ALA A 56 -4.43 -28.17 17.77
N ASN A 57 -4.16 -28.66 16.55
CA ASN A 57 -3.07 -29.59 16.31
C ASN A 57 -1.70 -29.01 16.63
N LYS A 58 -0.88 -29.79 17.31
CA LYS A 58 0.56 -29.54 17.47
C LYS A 58 1.33 -30.27 16.38
N ASN A 59 2.54 -29.83 16.09
CA ASN A 59 3.41 -30.52 15.17
C ASN A 59 4.16 -31.66 15.89
N ASP A 60 3.82 -32.88 15.55
CA ASP A 60 4.41 -34.12 16.05
C ASP A 60 4.52 -35.18 14.92
N SER A 61 4.50 -34.74 13.66
CA SER A 61 4.40 -35.61 12.49
C SER A 61 5.65 -35.52 11.59
N PRO A 62 6.45 -36.60 11.49
CA PRO A 62 7.60 -36.63 10.59
C PRO A 62 7.24 -36.41 9.12
N ASP A 63 6.09 -36.95 8.68
CA ASP A 63 5.62 -36.76 7.31
C ASP A 63 5.21 -35.31 7.05
N PHE A 64 4.65 -34.62 8.06
CA PHE A 64 4.35 -33.20 7.96
C PHE A 64 5.62 -32.35 7.95
N ASP A 65 6.63 -32.68 8.77
CA ASP A 65 7.92 -32.00 8.73
C ASP A 65 8.60 -32.14 7.35
N GLU A 66 8.53 -33.34 6.77
CA GLU A 66 9.00 -33.57 5.41
C GLU A 66 8.23 -32.72 4.39
N PHE A 67 6.90 -32.68 4.47
CA PHE A 67 6.08 -31.79 3.64
C PHE A 67 6.48 -30.32 3.77
N LEU A 68 6.68 -29.83 5.00
CA LEU A 68 7.10 -28.46 5.25
C LEU A 68 8.47 -28.16 4.62
N SER A 69 9.41 -29.11 4.67
CA SER A 69 10.71 -29.00 4.00
C SER A 69 10.62 -28.97 2.47
N ILE A 70 9.59 -29.61 1.89
CA ILE A 70 9.33 -29.58 0.44
C ILE A 70 8.83 -28.21 0.02
N ILE A 71 8.00 -27.52 0.81
CA ILE A 71 7.40 -26.24 0.43
C ILE A 71 8.28 -25.03 0.80
N GLY A 72 9.07 -25.11 1.87
CA GLY A 72 9.88 -23.98 2.30
C GLY A 72 11.08 -24.33 3.17
N GLN A 73 11.86 -23.30 3.50
CA GLN A 73 12.99 -23.37 4.41
C GLN A 73 12.55 -22.88 5.78
N ARG A 74 12.87 -23.66 6.82
CA ARG A 74 12.66 -23.27 8.21
C ARG A 74 13.65 -22.18 8.60
N GLN A 75 13.15 -21.09 9.17
CA GLN A 75 13.94 -19.96 9.67
C GLN A 75 13.49 -19.63 11.10
N ALA A 76 14.43 -19.13 11.91
CA ALA A 76 14.07 -18.55 13.21
C ALA A 76 13.23 -17.29 12.96
N LEU A 77 12.10 -17.17 13.66
CA LEU A 77 11.17 -16.06 13.47
C LEU A 77 11.60 -14.81 14.23
N LEU A 78 12.10 -14.97 15.46
CA LEU A 78 12.64 -13.86 16.25
C LEU A 78 13.89 -13.28 15.55
N GLY A 79 13.83 -11.98 15.23
CA GLY A 79 14.88 -11.29 14.50
C GLY A 79 14.91 -11.58 13.00
N TYR A 80 13.93 -12.29 12.43
CA TYR A 80 13.86 -12.56 11.00
C TYR A 80 13.80 -11.26 10.19
N GLN A 81 14.71 -11.11 9.23
CA GLN A 81 14.85 -9.89 8.40
C GLN A 81 14.10 -9.97 7.06
N GLY A 82 13.59 -11.15 6.70
CA GLY A 82 12.79 -11.32 5.48
C GLY A 82 11.33 -10.95 5.67
N TRP A 83 10.52 -11.16 4.63
CA TRP A 83 9.10 -10.85 4.68
C TRP A 83 8.33 -11.93 5.48
N ALA A 84 7.88 -11.57 6.69
CA ALA A 84 7.24 -12.50 7.65
C ALA A 84 5.72 -12.61 7.51
N ALA A 85 5.12 -12.07 6.44
CA ALA A 85 3.66 -12.09 6.18
C ALA A 85 2.74 -11.61 7.34
N GLY A 86 3.28 -10.81 8.27
CA GLY A 86 2.52 -10.30 9.42
C GLY A 86 2.59 -11.18 10.67
N LEU A 87 3.44 -12.21 10.68
CA LEU A 87 3.89 -12.85 11.91
C LEU A 87 4.85 -11.91 12.67
N ASP A 88 4.78 -11.96 14.00
CA ASP A 88 5.65 -11.19 14.88
C ASP A 88 7.10 -11.72 14.82
N THR A 89 8.04 -10.80 14.58
CA THR A 89 9.48 -11.08 14.52
C THR A 89 10.25 -10.51 15.71
N LYS A 90 9.58 -9.95 16.73
CA LYS A 90 10.23 -9.16 17.78
C LYS A 90 9.98 -9.66 19.19
N THR A 91 8.77 -10.12 19.50
CA THR A 91 8.38 -10.49 20.87
C THR A 91 8.30 -12.00 21.06
N GLY A 92 8.16 -12.77 19.97
CA GLY A 92 7.97 -14.22 19.96
C GLY A 92 6.50 -14.65 19.97
N ASP A 93 5.55 -13.73 19.83
CA ASP A 93 4.11 -14.02 19.98
C ASP A 93 3.55 -14.92 18.87
N SER A 94 4.21 -14.94 17.72
CA SER A 94 3.83 -15.77 16.56
C SER A 94 4.57 -17.11 16.48
N GLY A 95 5.32 -17.47 17.52
CA GLY A 95 6.08 -18.71 17.61
C GLY A 95 7.57 -18.53 17.30
N GLU A 96 8.30 -19.64 17.34
CA GLU A 96 9.76 -19.63 17.25
C GLU A 96 10.29 -19.68 15.81
N HIS A 97 9.52 -20.27 14.90
CA HIS A 97 9.97 -20.61 13.56
C HIS A 97 8.93 -20.24 12.51
N ILE A 98 9.42 -19.87 11.33
CA ILE A 98 8.62 -19.63 10.13
C ILE A 98 9.17 -20.46 8.98
N TYR A 99 8.29 -20.90 8.08
CA TYR A 99 8.71 -21.45 6.79
C TYR A 99 8.57 -20.38 5.72
N VAL A 100 9.61 -20.22 4.91
CA VAL A 100 9.68 -19.21 3.84
C VAL A 100 10.36 -19.78 2.61
N THR A 101 10.07 -19.23 1.44
CA THR A 101 10.82 -19.53 0.23
C THR A 101 10.80 -18.37 -0.75
N ASN A 102 11.88 -18.21 -1.52
CA ASN A 102 11.88 -17.36 -2.70
C ASN A 102 11.80 -18.24 -3.95
N TRP A 103 10.84 -17.94 -4.83
CA TRP A 103 10.68 -18.66 -6.10
C TRP A 103 10.37 -17.68 -7.23
N GLN A 104 11.22 -17.63 -8.25
CA GLN A 104 11.08 -16.72 -9.40
C GLN A 104 10.89 -15.23 -8.99
N LYS A 105 11.62 -14.76 -7.97
CA LYS A 105 11.51 -13.41 -7.37
C LYS A 105 10.22 -13.17 -6.58
N HIS A 106 9.44 -14.21 -6.32
CA HIS A 106 8.31 -14.14 -5.40
C HIS A 106 8.72 -14.65 -4.02
N ASP A 107 8.50 -13.83 -3.00
CA ASP A 107 8.68 -14.22 -1.60
C ASP A 107 7.39 -14.86 -1.08
N ILE A 108 7.50 -16.07 -0.57
CA ILE A 108 6.36 -16.84 -0.06
C ILE A 108 6.63 -17.15 1.41
N ALA A 109 5.68 -16.80 2.26
CA ALA A 109 5.73 -17.08 3.70
C ALA A 109 4.51 -17.93 4.10
N TYR A 110 4.76 -18.93 4.95
CA TYR A 110 3.76 -19.91 5.33
C TYR A 110 3.28 -19.67 6.78
N HIS A 111 1.98 -19.45 6.94
CA HIS A 111 1.32 -19.45 8.24
C HIS A 111 1.02 -20.90 8.65
N VAL A 112 2.01 -21.57 9.23
CA VAL A 112 1.88 -22.96 9.65
C VAL A 112 1.15 -23.04 10.99
N ALA A 113 -0.12 -23.43 10.97
CA ALA A 113 -0.96 -23.40 12.17
C ALA A 113 -0.34 -24.13 13.37
N PRO A 114 0.24 -25.35 13.23
CA PRO A 114 0.91 -26.02 14.34
C PRO A 114 2.11 -25.28 14.97
N LEU A 115 2.76 -24.35 14.24
CA LEU A 115 3.93 -23.60 14.73
C LEU A 115 3.54 -22.28 15.42
N ILE A 116 2.33 -21.79 15.20
CA ILE A 116 1.79 -20.61 15.89
C ILE A 116 1.32 -21.06 17.30
N PRO A 117 1.72 -20.40 18.39
CA PRO A 117 1.42 -20.83 19.75
C PRO A 117 -0.08 -21.03 20.03
N LEU A 118 -0.41 -22.09 20.78
CA LEU A 118 -1.75 -22.26 21.34
C LEU A 118 -1.92 -21.31 22.53
N ARG A 119 -3.11 -20.72 22.67
CA ARG A 119 -3.49 -20.01 23.89
C ARG A 119 -4.36 -20.90 24.78
N GLN A 120 -3.99 -21.05 26.04
CA GLN A 120 -4.80 -21.81 27.00
C GLN A 120 -6.19 -21.17 27.14
N GLY A 121 -7.24 -22.00 27.17
CA GLY A 121 -8.63 -21.54 27.25
C GLY A 121 -9.25 -21.03 25.94
N ASP A 122 -8.46 -20.79 24.90
CA ASP A 122 -8.96 -20.35 23.59
C ASP A 122 -9.41 -21.56 22.74
N ARG A 123 -10.64 -22.03 22.97
CA ARG A 123 -11.19 -23.17 22.20
C ARG A 123 -11.27 -22.91 20.69
N GLN A 124 -11.35 -21.65 20.27
CA GLN A 124 -11.46 -21.29 18.85
C GLN A 124 -10.10 -21.08 18.18
N GLN A 125 -9.02 -21.03 18.95
CA GLN A 125 -7.65 -20.79 18.48
C GLN A 125 -7.59 -19.53 17.61
N ILE A 126 -8.12 -18.42 18.14
CA ILE A 126 -8.32 -17.14 17.45
C ILE A 126 -7.01 -16.64 16.85
N GLN A 127 -5.87 -16.79 17.53
CA GLN A 127 -4.57 -16.36 16.99
C GLN A 127 -4.21 -17.12 15.70
N ARG A 128 -4.34 -18.44 15.69
CA ARG A 128 -4.09 -19.25 14.47
C ARG A 128 -5.07 -18.88 13.37
N LYS A 129 -6.36 -18.77 13.71
CA LYS A 129 -7.40 -18.32 12.76
C LYS A 129 -7.16 -16.91 12.22
N ARG A 130 -6.60 -15.99 13.02
CA ARG A 130 -6.26 -14.63 12.60
C ARG A 130 -5.21 -14.62 11.49
N HIS A 131 -4.30 -15.58 11.45
CA HIS A 131 -3.34 -15.69 10.36
C HIS A 131 -3.94 -16.48 9.20
N ILE A 132 -4.17 -17.79 9.40
CA ILE A 132 -4.60 -18.72 8.34
C ILE A 132 -5.97 -18.34 7.78
N GLY A 133 -6.92 -17.97 8.64
CA GLY A 133 -8.28 -17.63 8.25
C GLY A 133 -8.38 -16.33 7.45
N ASN A 134 -7.31 -15.55 7.34
CA ASN A 134 -7.23 -14.34 6.52
C ASN A 134 -6.38 -14.51 5.26
N ASP A 135 -5.89 -15.72 4.98
CA ASP A 135 -5.22 -16.04 3.73
C ASP A 135 -6.24 -16.40 2.65
N ILE A 136 -5.83 -16.31 1.37
CA ILE A 136 -6.68 -16.67 0.22
C ILE A 136 -6.53 -18.15 -0.11
N VAL A 137 -5.29 -18.65 -0.02
CA VAL A 137 -4.92 -20.03 -0.33
C VAL A 137 -4.47 -20.73 0.94
N CYS A 138 -4.95 -21.95 1.17
CA CYS A 138 -4.52 -22.81 2.25
C CYS A 138 -4.04 -24.16 1.73
N LEU A 139 -2.82 -24.54 2.12
CA LEU A 139 -2.36 -25.92 2.03
C LEU A 139 -2.95 -26.72 3.19
N VAL A 140 -3.44 -27.91 2.90
CA VAL A 140 -4.02 -28.82 3.90
C VAL A 140 -3.28 -30.13 3.81
N PHE A 141 -2.43 -30.43 4.80
CA PHE A 141 -1.79 -31.73 4.90
C PHE A 141 -2.67 -32.68 5.71
N VAL A 142 -3.06 -33.80 5.12
CA VAL A 142 -3.98 -34.77 5.72
C VAL A 142 -3.23 -36.04 6.08
N GLN A 143 -3.15 -36.33 7.37
CA GLN A 143 -2.68 -37.61 7.88
C GLN A 143 -3.85 -38.58 7.92
N GLY A 144 -3.82 -39.61 7.08
CA GLY A 144 -4.91 -40.58 6.95
C GLY A 144 -5.72 -40.42 5.67
N CYS A 145 -6.89 -41.05 5.63
CA CYS A 145 -7.79 -41.13 4.48
C CYS A 145 -9.13 -40.42 4.69
N GLN A 146 -9.27 -39.66 5.78
CA GLN A 146 -10.45 -38.87 6.09
C GLN A 146 -10.69 -37.79 5.02
N PRO A 147 -11.95 -37.56 4.63
CA PRO A 147 -12.29 -36.52 3.69
C PRO A 147 -12.08 -35.13 4.31
N PHE A 148 -11.54 -34.20 3.53
CA PHE A 148 -11.49 -32.80 3.89
C PHE A 148 -12.71 -32.07 3.30
N ASN A 149 -13.53 -31.47 4.16
CA ASN A 149 -14.63 -30.60 3.73
C ASN A 149 -14.24 -29.13 3.94
N PRO A 150 -13.98 -28.34 2.87
CA PRO A 150 -13.61 -26.92 3.00
C PRO A 150 -14.71 -26.07 3.66
N ALA A 151 -15.99 -26.46 3.55
CA ALA A 151 -17.11 -25.74 4.17
C ALA A 151 -17.11 -25.80 5.70
N ALA A 152 -16.33 -26.72 6.30
CA ALA A 152 -16.16 -26.78 7.75
C ALA A 152 -15.33 -25.60 8.28
N ILE A 153 -14.48 -24.98 7.45
CA ILE A 153 -13.68 -23.82 7.85
C ILE A 153 -14.49 -22.54 7.65
N LYS A 154 -14.71 -21.81 8.74
CA LYS A 154 -15.45 -20.54 8.72
C LYS A 154 -14.50 -19.38 8.45
N SER A 155 -14.27 -19.11 7.16
CA SER A 155 -13.49 -17.96 6.71
C SER A 155 -14.19 -17.21 5.58
N GLN A 156 -14.01 -15.89 5.56
CA GLN A 156 -14.43 -15.02 4.46
C GLN A 156 -13.32 -14.79 3.42
N PHE A 157 -12.11 -15.27 3.70
CA PHE A 157 -10.91 -15.04 2.89
C PHE A 157 -10.40 -16.31 2.21
N LEU A 158 -10.49 -17.46 2.87
CA LEU A 158 -10.06 -18.72 2.28
C LEU A 158 -10.96 -19.08 1.10
N HIS A 159 -10.39 -19.10 -0.09
CA HIS A 159 -11.10 -19.37 -1.34
C HIS A 159 -10.56 -20.60 -2.07
N VAL A 160 -9.30 -20.97 -1.84
CA VAL A 160 -8.68 -22.13 -2.46
C VAL A 160 -7.98 -22.98 -1.41
N PHE A 161 -8.22 -24.28 -1.48
CA PHE A 161 -7.56 -25.28 -0.65
C PHE A 161 -6.82 -26.26 -1.55
N ILE A 162 -5.54 -26.49 -1.24
CA ILE A 162 -4.70 -27.47 -1.91
C ILE A 162 -4.42 -28.56 -0.88
N VAL A 163 -5.05 -29.71 -1.05
CA VAL A 163 -4.99 -30.84 -0.12
C VAL A 163 -3.87 -31.76 -0.54
N VAL A 164 -3.01 -32.13 0.40
CA VAL A 164 -1.83 -32.98 0.16
C VAL A 164 -1.87 -34.17 1.11
N HIS A 165 -1.77 -35.36 0.53
CA HIS A 165 -1.63 -36.61 1.27
C HIS A 165 -0.27 -37.23 0.95
N LYS A 166 0.34 -37.85 1.94
CA LYS A 166 1.43 -38.79 1.73
C LYS A 166 0.87 -40.22 1.79
N GLU A 167 1.12 -41.00 0.75
CA GLU A 167 0.64 -42.38 0.63
C GLU A 167 1.71 -43.30 0.03
N GLN A 168 1.55 -44.61 0.19
CA GLN A 168 2.42 -45.62 -0.43
C GLN A 168 1.75 -46.16 -1.68
N ARG A 169 2.45 -46.11 -2.82
CA ARG A 169 2.00 -46.68 -4.09
C ARG A 169 3.09 -47.59 -4.64
N GLN A 170 2.78 -48.88 -4.79
CA GLN A 170 3.71 -49.89 -5.31
C GLN A 170 5.07 -49.90 -4.57
N GLY A 171 5.05 -49.72 -3.24
CA GLY A 171 6.24 -49.70 -2.40
C GLY A 171 7.10 -48.44 -2.49
N LYS A 172 6.57 -47.35 -3.08
CA LYS A 172 7.21 -46.03 -3.12
C LYS A 172 6.31 -44.98 -2.49
N ASP A 173 6.94 -44.04 -1.77
CA ASP A 173 6.30 -42.81 -1.32
C ASP A 173 5.73 -42.05 -2.52
N ALA A 174 4.46 -41.71 -2.43
CA ALA A 174 3.73 -40.91 -3.38
C ALA A 174 2.98 -39.79 -2.66
N TRP A 175 2.95 -38.62 -3.27
CA TRP A 175 2.26 -37.44 -2.78
C TRP A 175 1.04 -37.20 -3.65
N ARG A 176 -0.16 -37.38 -3.08
CA ARG A 176 -1.41 -37.12 -3.80
C ARG A 176 -1.87 -35.71 -3.48
N VAL A 177 -2.16 -34.94 -4.53
CA VAL A 177 -2.64 -33.57 -4.44
C VAL A 177 -4.06 -33.46 -4.99
N GLU A 178 -4.93 -32.82 -4.23
CA GLU A 178 -6.28 -32.47 -4.62
C GLU A 178 -6.50 -30.96 -4.48
N ILE A 179 -7.42 -30.41 -5.26
CA ILE A 179 -7.70 -28.98 -5.26
C ILE A 179 -9.20 -28.82 -5.09
N THR A 180 -9.58 -27.98 -4.14
CA THR A 180 -10.95 -27.53 -3.99
C THR A 180 -10.97 -26.01 -3.82
N SER A 181 -12.00 -25.37 -4.33
CA SER A 181 -12.17 -23.93 -4.23
C SER A 181 -13.63 -23.60 -3.98
N VAL A 182 -13.86 -22.44 -3.37
CA VAL A 182 -15.22 -21.90 -3.25
C VAL A 182 -15.78 -21.53 -4.63
N GLU A 183 -17.09 -21.31 -4.71
CA GLU A 183 -17.76 -20.94 -5.96
C GLU A 183 -17.17 -19.67 -6.58
N HIS A 184 -17.23 -19.59 -7.91
CA HIS A 184 -16.79 -18.45 -8.72
C HIS A 184 -15.27 -18.14 -8.69
N VAL A 185 -14.45 -19.05 -8.18
CA VAL A 185 -13.00 -19.03 -8.46
C VAL A 185 -12.78 -19.64 -9.87
N PRO A 186 -12.19 -18.91 -10.83
CA PRO A 186 -11.93 -19.43 -12.17
C PRO A 186 -10.87 -20.53 -12.13
N ALA A 187 -10.81 -21.39 -13.14
CA ALA A 187 -9.76 -22.39 -13.27
C ALA A 187 -8.36 -21.76 -13.32
N PHE A 188 -7.38 -22.43 -12.71
CA PHE A 188 -5.99 -21.95 -12.63
C PHE A 188 -4.99 -23.09 -12.77
N GLY A 189 -3.83 -22.80 -13.37
CA GLY A 189 -2.78 -23.77 -13.63
C GLY A 189 -1.75 -23.89 -12.50
N PRO A 190 -0.77 -24.81 -12.62
CA PRO A 190 -0.72 -25.89 -13.60
C PRO A 190 -1.83 -26.94 -13.38
N PRO A 191 -2.26 -27.68 -14.40
CA PRO A 191 -3.22 -28.77 -14.24
C PRO A 191 -2.62 -29.91 -13.40
N LEU A 192 -3.47 -30.64 -12.66
CA LEU A 192 -3.01 -31.83 -11.92
C LEU A 192 -2.52 -32.90 -12.89
N PRO A 193 -1.46 -33.66 -12.54
CA PRO A 193 -1.11 -34.88 -13.26
C PRO A 193 -2.21 -35.94 -13.08
N GLN A 194 -2.11 -37.04 -13.81
CA GLN A 194 -3.06 -38.15 -13.71
C GLN A 194 -3.17 -38.63 -12.24
N HIS A 195 -4.41 -38.69 -11.73
CA HIS A 195 -4.72 -39.02 -10.33
C HIS A 195 -4.11 -38.07 -9.27
N GLY A 196 -3.52 -36.93 -9.66
CA GLY A 196 -2.91 -35.97 -8.75
C GLY A 196 -1.64 -36.47 -8.05
N LEU A 197 -0.98 -37.51 -8.57
CA LEU A 197 0.16 -38.17 -7.91
C LEU A 197 1.51 -37.58 -8.32
N PHE A 198 2.39 -37.41 -7.33
CA PHE A 198 3.78 -37.01 -7.49
C PHE A 198 4.70 -37.98 -6.74
N PHE A 199 5.66 -38.56 -7.44
CA PHE A 199 6.68 -39.43 -6.85
C PHE A 199 8.00 -38.68 -6.59
N ASP A 200 8.24 -37.59 -7.31
CA ASP A 200 9.43 -36.75 -7.15
C ASP A 200 9.08 -35.48 -6.36
N LYS A 201 9.85 -35.22 -5.30
CA LYS A 201 9.64 -34.08 -4.40
C LYS A 201 9.94 -32.74 -5.07
N HIS A 202 10.87 -32.69 -6.03
CA HIS A 202 11.19 -31.44 -6.75
C HIS A 202 10.07 -31.06 -7.72
N GLN A 203 9.47 -32.04 -8.39
CA GLN A 203 8.28 -31.87 -9.22
C GLN A 203 7.09 -31.42 -8.37
N LEU A 204 6.84 -32.08 -7.22
CA LEU A 204 5.81 -31.67 -6.28
C LEU A 204 6.01 -30.22 -5.81
N ARG A 205 7.23 -29.86 -5.38
CA ARG A 205 7.58 -28.50 -4.95
C ARG A 205 7.30 -27.49 -6.05
N SER A 206 7.80 -27.72 -7.25
CA SER A 206 7.63 -26.80 -8.38
C SER A 206 6.15 -26.64 -8.76
N PHE A 207 5.39 -27.74 -8.73
CA PHE A 207 3.95 -27.73 -8.94
C PHE A 207 3.24 -26.91 -7.87
N LEU A 208 3.46 -27.19 -6.58
CA LEU A 208 2.79 -26.50 -5.47
C LEU A 208 3.07 -25.00 -5.50
N LEU A 209 4.32 -24.58 -5.72
CA LEU A 209 4.69 -23.15 -5.75
C LEU A 209 3.96 -22.40 -6.87
N ALA A 210 4.01 -22.93 -8.10
CA ALA A 210 3.28 -22.35 -9.23
C ALA A 210 1.76 -22.37 -8.98
N LYS A 211 1.25 -23.47 -8.42
CA LYS A 211 -0.18 -23.66 -8.18
C LYS A 211 -0.73 -22.70 -7.14
N MET A 212 -0.01 -22.46 -6.04
CA MET A 212 -0.40 -21.52 -4.99
C MET A 212 -0.44 -20.08 -5.47
N ILE A 213 0.57 -19.65 -6.23
CA ILE A 213 0.59 -18.29 -6.81
C ILE A 213 -0.60 -18.09 -7.74
N ASN A 214 -0.82 -19.03 -8.66
CA ASN A 214 -1.95 -18.97 -9.59
C ASN A 214 -3.31 -19.10 -8.88
N ALA A 215 -3.38 -19.89 -7.80
CA ALA A 215 -4.56 -20.01 -6.96
C ALA A 215 -4.93 -18.68 -6.31
N GLU A 216 -3.95 -17.91 -5.82
CA GLU A 216 -4.21 -16.60 -5.23
C GLU A 216 -4.72 -15.61 -6.29
N TYR A 217 -4.06 -15.54 -7.45
CA TYR A 217 -4.54 -14.74 -8.59
C TYR A 217 -5.96 -15.10 -9.03
N ALA A 218 -6.30 -16.39 -9.05
CA ALA A 218 -7.65 -16.84 -9.37
C ALA A 218 -8.63 -16.50 -8.25
N GLY A 219 -8.24 -16.72 -6.99
CA GLY A 219 -9.01 -16.36 -5.81
C GLY A 219 -9.45 -14.90 -5.87
N LEU A 220 -8.52 -13.97 -6.14
CA LEU A 220 -8.76 -12.52 -6.27
C LEU A 220 -9.77 -12.14 -7.36
N LYS A 221 -10.04 -13.02 -8.34
CA LYS A 221 -11.06 -12.82 -9.36
C LYS A 221 -12.48 -13.20 -8.91
N SER A 222 -12.62 -13.84 -7.75
CA SER A 222 -13.94 -14.13 -7.18
C SER A 222 -14.70 -12.81 -6.89
N PRO A 223 -16.04 -12.78 -6.96
CA PRO A 223 -16.83 -11.58 -6.68
C PRO A 223 -16.55 -10.98 -5.29
N LYS A 224 -16.19 -11.83 -4.32
CA LYS A 224 -15.84 -11.42 -2.96
C LYS A 224 -14.68 -10.42 -2.92
N PHE A 225 -13.73 -10.57 -3.84
CA PHE A 225 -12.52 -9.75 -3.90
C PHE A 225 -12.52 -8.80 -5.10
N ALA A 226 -12.93 -9.27 -6.27
CA ALA A 226 -12.96 -8.48 -7.50
C ALA A 226 -13.85 -7.24 -7.38
N SER A 227 -15.03 -7.35 -6.77
CA SER A 227 -15.96 -6.22 -6.65
C SER A 227 -15.44 -5.09 -5.75
N PRO A 228 -14.91 -5.36 -4.54
CA PRO A 228 -14.18 -4.35 -3.77
C PRO A 228 -12.95 -3.78 -4.50
N LEU A 229 -12.14 -4.63 -5.15
CA LEU A 229 -10.93 -4.19 -5.87
C LEU A 229 -11.27 -3.25 -7.04
N ALA A 230 -12.32 -3.56 -7.80
CA ALA A 230 -12.79 -2.73 -8.90
C ALA A 230 -13.23 -1.35 -8.40
N ARG A 231 -14.03 -1.28 -7.33
CA ARG A 231 -14.45 -0.01 -6.72
C ARG A 231 -13.27 0.81 -6.19
N ALA A 232 -12.27 0.15 -5.58
CA ALA A 232 -11.07 0.83 -5.12
C ALA A 232 -10.25 1.40 -6.30
N ARG A 233 -10.06 0.60 -7.36
CA ARG A 233 -9.38 1.03 -8.59
C ARG A 233 -10.10 2.21 -9.24
N GLU A 234 -11.43 2.14 -9.32
CA GLU A 234 -12.28 3.22 -9.83
C GLU A 234 -12.11 4.51 -9.01
N GLY A 235 -12.17 4.43 -7.68
CA GLY A 235 -11.98 5.59 -6.82
C GLY A 235 -10.59 6.24 -6.97
N ILE A 236 -9.53 5.44 -7.07
CA ILE A 236 -8.17 5.96 -7.32
C ILE A 236 -8.10 6.64 -8.69
N LEU A 237 -8.63 5.98 -9.73
CA LEU A 237 -8.63 6.53 -11.08
C LEU A 237 -9.43 7.84 -11.15
N ALA A 238 -10.62 7.88 -10.56
CA ALA A 238 -11.44 9.08 -10.49
C ALA A 238 -10.70 10.25 -9.84
N ASN A 239 -9.96 10.00 -8.75
CA ASN A 239 -9.12 11.01 -8.10
C ASN A 239 -7.95 11.50 -8.96
N ILE A 240 -7.35 10.62 -9.77
CA ILE A 240 -6.31 11.01 -10.73
C ILE A 240 -6.93 11.87 -11.83
N VAL A 241 -8.08 11.47 -12.35
CA VAL A 241 -8.81 12.19 -13.42
C VAL A 241 -9.27 13.57 -12.94
N ASP A 242 -9.89 13.68 -11.76
CA ASP A 242 -10.36 14.96 -11.21
C ASP A 242 -9.20 15.95 -11.00
N ARG A 243 -8.06 15.47 -10.48
CA ARG A 243 -6.85 16.29 -10.36
C ARG A 243 -6.36 16.75 -11.73
N GLY A 244 -6.24 15.85 -12.69
CA GLY A 244 -5.83 16.19 -14.06
C GLY A 244 -6.78 17.20 -14.73
N PHE A 245 -8.08 17.06 -14.50
CA PHE A 245 -9.10 17.94 -15.07
C PHE A 245 -9.05 19.36 -14.50
N LYS A 246 -8.98 19.52 -13.17
CA LYS A 246 -8.82 20.83 -12.51
C LYS A 246 -7.60 21.58 -13.05
N LEU A 247 -6.48 20.85 -13.23
CA LEU A 247 -5.24 21.41 -13.74
C LEU A 247 -5.35 21.84 -15.21
N ALA A 248 -6.03 21.06 -16.06
CA ALA A 248 -6.28 21.43 -17.45
C ALA A 248 -7.18 22.68 -17.58
N GLN A 249 -8.05 22.95 -16.61
CA GLN A 249 -8.82 24.20 -16.55
C GLN A 249 -7.92 25.39 -16.19
N ASP A 250 -7.05 25.25 -15.19
CA ASP A 250 -6.15 26.32 -14.75
C ASP A 250 -5.15 26.73 -15.84
N THR A 251 -4.63 25.78 -16.63
CA THR A 251 -3.74 26.08 -17.77
C THR A 251 -4.48 26.80 -18.91
N SER A 252 -5.77 26.50 -19.10
CA SER A 252 -6.64 27.20 -20.06
C SER A 252 -6.91 28.66 -19.64
N ILE A 253 -6.95 28.94 -18.34
CA ILE A 253 -7.12 30.31 -17.81
C ILE A 253 -5.82 31.12 -17.98
N ARG A 254 -4.64 30.48 -17.78
CA ARG A 254 -3.33 31.14 -17.98
C ARG A 254 -3.06 31.53 -19.44
N THR A 255 -3.56 30.76 -20.40
CA THR A 255 -3.40 31.03 -21.84
C THR A 255 -4.47 31.97 -22.41
N GLY A 256 -5.62 32.11 -21.75
CA GLY A 256 -6.71 33.03 -22.15
C GLY A 256 -6.54 34.49 -21.72
N SER A 257 -5.56 34.83 -20.87
CA SER A 257 -5.39 36.18 -20.30
C SER A 257 -4.45 37.10 -21.10
N MET A 258 -4.41 36.93 -22.42
CA MET A 258 -3.79 37.90 -23.34
C MET A 258 -4.73 38.19 -24.51
N HIS A 259 -5.91 38.77 -24.25
CA HIS A 259 -6.47 39.81 -25.12
C HIS A 259 -7.70 40.51 -24.53
N SER A 260 -7.76 41.82 -24.83
CA SER A 260 -8.85 42.80 -24.66
C SER A 260 -9.18 43.32 -23.25
N LYS A 261 -8.69 44.55 -23.01
CA LYS A 261 -9.33 45.54 -22.13
C LYS A 261 -10.59 46.09 -22.81
N SER A 262 -11.67 46.25 -22.06
CA SER A 262 -12.53 47.44 -22.13
C SER A 262 -13.33 47.58 -20.84
N ALA A 263 -13.32 48.80 -20.30
CA ALA A 263 -13.95 49.19 -19.06
C ALA A 263 -15.44 49.50 -19.25
N SER A 264 -16.27 49.20 -18.24
CA SER A 264 -17.47 49.98 -17.94
C SER A 264 -17.94 49.76 -16.51
N THR A 265 -18.52 50.83 -15.98
CA THR A 265 -18.92 51.22 -14.63
C THR A 265 -20.12 50.50 -14.03
N ALA A 266 -20.08 50.36 -12.69
CA ALA A 266 -21.13 50.50 -11.67
C ALA A 266 -22.50 49.79 -11.83
N SER A 267 -22.90 49.00 -10.82
CA SER A 267 -23.84 49.41 -9.75
C SER A 267 -24.48 48.21 -9.00
N ASP A 268 -24.48 48.36 -7.67
CA ASP A 268 -25.50 48.07 -6.66
C ASP A 268 -26.18 46.68 -6.45
N ARG A 269 -26.32 46.40 -5.15
CA ARG A 269 -27.38 45.68 -4.41
C ARG A 269 -27.62 44.16 -4.54
N SER A 270 -27.43 43.53 -3.38
CA SER A 270 -28.47 42.87 -2.56
C SER A 270 -28.35 41.37 -2.31
N VAL A 271 -28.55 41.07 -1.03
CA VAL A 271 -28.61 39.78 -0.36
C VAL A 271 -29.87 39.03 -0.77
N ARG A 272 -29.74 37.73 -1.06
CA ARG A 272 -30.82 36.77 -0.85
C ARG A 272 -30.29 35.38 -0.51
N SER A 273 -31.06 34.73 0.35
CA SER A 273 -30.74 33.58 1.20
C SER A 273 -31.33 32.26 0.69
N ASN A 274 -30.81 31.17 1.28
CA ASN A 274 -31.35 29.80 1.45
C ASN A 274 -31.18 28.76 0.31
N PRO A 275 -31.24 27.44 0.64
CA PRO A 275 -30.57 26.71 1.72
C PRO A 275 -29.94 25.35 1.24
N GLN A 276 -29.14 24.73 2.10
CA GLN A 276 -28.62 23.36 1.94
C GLN A 276 -29.72 22.27 1.97
N PRO A 277 -29.52 21.12 1.30
CA PRO A 277 -30.11 19.85 1.70
C PRO A 277 -29.11 19.00 2.53
N THR A 278 -29.61 18.44 3.62
CA THR A 278 -28.98 17.42 4.46
C THR A 278 -29.17 16.03 3.84
N PRO A 279 -28.22 15.08 4.04
CA PRO A 279 -28.54 13.67 3.90
C PRO A 279 -28.84 13.03 5.25
N SER A 280 -29.97 12.33 5.25
CA SER A 280 -30.57 11.55 6.31
C SER A 280 -29.70 10.38 6.79
N ARG A 281 -29.79 10.20 8.10
CA ARG A 281 -29.30 9.14 8.96
C ARG A 281 -30.03 7.82 8.68
N SER A 282 -29.58 7.00 7.72
CA SER A 282 -29.83 5.54 7.72
C SER A 282 -29.02 4.81 6.64
N MET A 283 -27.76 4.44 6.93
CA MET A 283 -26.98 3.47 6.13
C MET A 283 -25.63 3.11 6.80
N LYS A 284 -25.54 3.13 8.14
CA LYS A 284 -24.26 3.05 8.87
C LYS A 284 -23.95 1.71 9.56
N LYS A 285 -24.68 0.62 9.30
CA LYS A 285 -24.51 -0.59 10.13
C LYS A 285 -24.28 -1.95 9.47
N GLU A 286 -24.18 -2.05 8.14
CA GLU A 286 -23.96 -3.37 7.50
C GLU A 286 -22.73 -3.47 6.57
N LEU A 287 -21.89 -2.43 6.48
CA LEU A 287 -20.64 -2.48 5.70
C LEU A 287 -19.37 -2.75 6.52
N SER A 288 -19.46 -3.00 7.83
CA SER A 288 -18.28 -2.91 8.71
C SER A 288 -17.40 -4.16 8.80
N ASN A 289 -17.85 -5.35 8.38
CA ASN A 289 -17.14 -6.58 8.78
C ASN A 289 -16.43 -7.36 7.65
N GLY A 290 -16.75 -7.10 6.38
CA GLY A 290 -16.10 -7.78 5.24
C GLY A 290 -14.96 -7.00 4.57
N VAL A 291 -14.85 -5.70 4.86
CA VAL A 291 -13.93 -4.76 4.21
C VAL A 291 -12.55 -4.74 4.86
N VAL A 292 -12.40 -5.28 6.08
CA VAL A 292 -11.29 -4.96 7.02
C VAL A 292 -9.91 -5.57 6.68
N MET A 293 -9.81 -6.62 5.84
CA MET A 293 -8.52 -7.30 5.63
C MET A 293 -7.86 -7.09 4.26
N LEU A 294 -8.62 -6.94 3.17
CA LEU A 294 -8.04 -6.52 1.88
C LEU A 294 -7.69 -5.03 1.86
N THR A 295 -8.42 -4.26 2.67
CA THR A 295 -7.98 -2.94 3.05
C THR A 295 -6.76 -2.99 3.97
N ARG A 296 -6.36 -4.06 4.64
CA ARG A 296 -5.18 -4.03 5.53
C ARG A 296 -3.88 -3.78 4.77
N GLN A 297 -3.66 -4.30 3.55
CA GLN A 297 -2.45 -3.95 2.78
C GLN A 297 -2.51 -2.57 2.09
N MET A 298 -3.69 -2.12 1.66
CA MET A 298 -3.87 -0.77 1.07
C MET A 298 -3.99 0.33 2.14
N LEU A 299 -4.59 0.04 3.28
CA LEU A 299 -4.60 0.85 4.51
C LEU A 299 -3.22 0.81 5.16
N LEU A 300 -2.46 -0.29 5.19
CA LEU A 300 -1.07 -0.22 5.69
C LEU A 300 -0.20 0.69 4.81
N ARG A 301 -0.45 0.81 3.50
CA ARG A 301 0.24 1.81 2.66
C ARG A 301 -0.15 3.26 2.97
N ASN A 302 -1.40 3.53 3.35
CA ASN A 302 -1.90 4.87 3.71
C ASN A 302 -1.93 5.19 5.22
N GLN A 303 -1.76 4.19 6.09
CA GLN A 303 -1.73 4.28 7.57
C GLN A 303 -0.31 4.12 8.13
N GLN A 304 0.69 3.83 7.29
CA GLN A 304 2.10 3.88 7.73
C GLN A 304 2.65 5.30 7.82
N TYR A 305 1.95 6.29 7.26
CA TYR A 305 2.36 7.70 7.22
C TYR A 305 1.21 8.58 7.72
N PRO A 306 1.47 9.81 8.19
CA PRO A 306 0.42 10.78 8.50
C PRO A 306 -0.47 10.99 7.28
N SER A 307 -1.78 11.16 7.46
CA SER A 307 -2.67 11.51 6.36
C SER A 307 -2.34 12.91 5.81
N GLN A 308 -2.87 13.25 4.64
CA GLN A 308 -2.74 14.60 4.10
C GLN A 308 -3.34 15.65 5.05
N GLU A 309 -4.48 15.32 5.70
CA GLU A 309 -5.14 16.19 6.68
C GLU A 309 -4.26 16.38 7.94
N ASP A 310 -3.69 15.29 8.47
CA ASP A 310 -2.73 15.36 9.59
C ASP A 310 -1.51 16.20 9.22
N PHE A 311 -1.02 16.07 7.98
CA PHE A 311 0.09 16.86 7.50
C PHE A 311 -0.26 18.35 7.36
N ASP A 312 -1.46 18.66 6.91
CA ASP A 312 -1.94 20.04 6.87
C ASP A 312 -2.04 20.62 8.29
N ASP A 313 -2.43 19.82 9.28
CA ASP A 313 -2.37 20.21 10.70
C ASP A 313 -0.95 20.40 11.22
N ILE A 314 -0.01 19.54 10.82
CA ILE A 314 1.41 19.73 11.12
C ILE A 314 1.90 21.08 10.56
N ILE A 315 1.52 21.41 9.32
CA ILE A 315 1.87 22.67 8.65
C ILE A 315 1.24 23.85 9.37
N ARG A 316 -0.06 23.79 9.70
CA ARG A 316 -0.79 24.82 10.46
C ARG A 316 -0.11 25.08 11.80
N THR A 317 0.20 24.02 12.55
CA THR A 317 0.87 24.10 13.84
C THR A 317 2.31 24.60 13.72
N TYR A 318 3.03 24.23 12.65
CA TYR A 318 4.38 24.71 12.40
C TYR A 318 4.39 26.22 12.12
N LEU A 319 3.52 26.69 11.22
CA LEU A 319 3.40 28.10 10.89
C LEU A 319 2.84 28.93 12.06
N GLY A 320 1.89 28.39 12.84
CA GLY A 320 1.33 29.03 14.03
C GLY A 320 2.38 29.32 15.10
N ASN A 321 3.38 28.44 15.24
CA ASN A 321 4.48 28.60 16.20
C ASN A 321 5.57 29.58 15.73
N LEU A 322 5.48 30.08 14.50
CA LEU A 322 6.41 31.08 13.98
C LEU A 322 5.85 32.49 14.19
N SER A 323 6.76 33.43 14.48
CA SER A 323 6.42 34.85 14.49
C SER A 323 5.88 35.28 13.14
N PHE A 324 4.99 36.28 13.13
CA PHE A 324 4.37 36.81 11.91
C PHE A 324 5.40 37.14 10.82
N LYS A 325 6.56 37.69 11.20
CA LYS A 325 7.67 38.02 10.30
C LYS A 325 8.37 36.80 9.67
N LYS A 326 8.28 35.62 10.28
CA LYS A 326 8.92 34.38 9.81
C LYS A 326 7.99 33.49 8.99
N ARG A 327 6.67 33.54 9.24
CA ARG A 327 5.66 32.69 8.55
C ARG A 327 5.72 32.81 7.04
N ASP A 328 5.80 34.05 6.55
CA ASP A 328 5.72 34.37 5.12
C ASP A 328 6.90 33.83 4.31
N LYS A 329 8.04 33.53 4.94
CA LYS A 329 9.25 33.05 4.26
C LYS A 329 9.60 31.60 4.60
N ALA A 330 8.85 30.99 5.53
CA ALA A 330 9.15 29.69 6.08
C ALA A 330 8.90 28.56 5.07
N LEU A 331 7.83 28.68 4.27
CA LEU A 331 7.46 27.75 3.22
C LEU A 331 7.13 28.55 1.95
N ILE A 332 7.47 27.99 0.78
CA ILE A 332 7.22 28.61 -0.51
C ILE A 332 6.05 27.88 -1.15
N ASP A 333 4.88 28.52 -1.21
CA ASP A 333 3.74 28.03 -1.98
C ASP A 333 3.93 28.31 -3.48
N GLN A 334 3.04 27.74 -4.31
CA GLN A 334 3.09 27.92 -5.77
C GLN A 334 3.13 29.41 -6.18
N GLN A 335 2.28 30.24 -5.58
CA GLN A 335 2.20 31.66 -5.93
C GLN A 335 3.52 32.38 -5.66
N ARG A 336 4.15 32.11 -4.51
CA ARG A 336 5.46 32.65 -4.17
C ARG A 336 6.56 32.09 -5.06
N TYR A 337 6.53 30.79 -5.39
CA TYR A 337 7.47 30.18 -6.33
C TYR A 337 7.45 30.89 -7.69
N ASP A 338 6.26 31.14 -8.25
CA ASP A 338 6.07 31.83 -9.53
C ASP A 338 6.61 33.27 -9.50
N LEU A 339 6.53 33.96 -8.35
CA LEU A 339 7.12 35.28 -8.17
C LEU A 339 8.65 35.23 -8.06
N ILE A 340 9.19 34.25 -7.35
CA ILE A 340 10.65 34.03 -7.25
C ILE A 340 11.22 33.75 -8.63
N LEU A 341 10.58 32.85 -9.39
CA LEU A 341 10.98 32.49 -10.75
C LEU A 341 11.02 33.72 -11.66
N ARG A 342 9.96 34.54 -11.66
CA ARG A 342 9.89 35.78 -12.45
C ARG A 342 11.00 36.77 -12.09
N VAL A 343 11.30 36.96 -10.80
CA VAL A 343 12.41 37.85 -10.37
C VAL A 343 13.77 37.34 -10.85
N LEU A 344 13.98 36.02 -10.86
CA LEU A 344 15.23 35.42 -11.32
C LEU A 344 15.36 35.43 -12.85
N GLN A 345 14.26 35.28 -13.58
CA GLN A 345 14.21 35.36 -15.05
C GLN A 345 14.38 36.80 -15.55
N GLU A 346 13.86 37.79 -14.82
CA GLU A 346 13.95 39.21 -15.18
C GLU A 346 14.60 40.07 -14.07
N PRO A 347 15.91 39.93 -13.81
CA PRO A 347 16.56 40.59 -12.67
C PRO A 347 16.48 42.12 -12.71
N LYS A 348 16.32 42.72 -13.89
CA LYS A 348 16.25 44.18 -14.08
C LYS A 348 14.83 44.73 -13.94
N ASN A 349 13.80 43.88 -13.91
CA ASN A 349 12.42 44.32 -13.82
C ASN A 349 12.06 44.73 -12.39
N THR A 350 11.83 46.02 -12.17
CA THR A 350 11.53 46.61 -10.87
C THR A 350 10.05 46.64 -10.52
N SER A 351 9.18 46.26 -11.46
CA SER A 351 7.72 46.18 -11.24
C SER A 351 7.27 44.89 -10.55
N ILE A 352 8.13 43.87 -10.51
CA ILE A 352 7.85 42.58 -9.88
C ILE A 352 8.03 42.71 -8.35
N SER A 353 6.92 42.70 -7.62
CA SER A 353 6.88 42.70 -6.14
C SER A 353 7.65 43.89 -5.51
N THR A 354 7.97 43.81 -4.21
CA THR A 354 8.67 44.89 -3.49
C THR A 354 10.19 44.83 -3.68
N ALA A 355 10.88 45.95 -3.49
CA ALA A 355 12.35 46.01 -3.56
C ALA A 355 13.02 45.06 -2.55
N GLN A 356 12.46 44.97 -1.34
CA GLN A 356 12.93 44.05 -0.30
C GLN A 356 12.76 42.58 -0.71
N PHE A 357 11.64 42.24 -1.36
CA PHE A 357 11.41 40.89 -1.87
C PHE A 357 12.41 40.53 -2.97
N ARG A 358 12.62 41.41 -3.96
CA ARG A 358 13.58 41.17 -5.04
C ARG A 358 15.01 40.99 -4.54
N PHE A 359 15.43 41.83 -3.59
CA PHE A 359 16.74 41.69 -2.95
C PHE A 359 16.88 40.33 -2.25
N TRP A 360 15.86 39.95 -1.48
CA TRP A 360 15.83 38.65 -0.80
C TRP A 360 15.89 37.48 -1.80
N VAL A 361 15.14 37.53 -2.91
CA VAL A 361 15.15 36.47 -3.93
C VAL A 361 16.53 36.29 -4.53
N LYS A 362 17.14 37.37 -5.02
CA LYS A 362 18.48 37.33 -5.64
C LYS A 362 19.57 36.87 -4.67
N LYS A 363 19.37 37.11 -3.37
CA LYS A 363 20.31 36.69 -2.32
C LYS A 363 20.17 35.21 -1.98
N MET A 364 18.95 34.67 -1.97
CA MET A 364 18.69 33.31 -1.47
C MET A 364 18.60 32.26 -2.57
N PHE A 365 18.23 32.63 -3.79
CA PHE A 365 17.90 31.66 -4.83
C PHE A 365 18.71 31.88 -6.11
N THR A 366 18.94 30.79 -6.81
CA THR A 366 19.53 30.77 -8.15
C THR A 366 18.59 30.07 -9.11
N LEU A 367 18.74 30.37 -10.41
CA LEU A 367 18.05 29.65 -11.46
C LEU A 367 19.03 28.67 -12.09
N THR A 368 18.73 27.38 -12.07
CA THR A 368 19.64 26.35 -12.58
C THR A 368 18.86 25.33 -13.40
N ASN A 369 19.50 24.78 -14.43
CA ASN A 369 18.91 23.72 -15.24
C ASN A 369 19.02 22.39 -14.49
N HIS A 370 17.88 21.83 -14.09
CA HIS A 370 17.80 20.57 -13.37
C HIS A 370 16.88 19.64 -14.16
N ASN A 371 17.39 18.50 -14.61
CA ASN A 371 16.65 17.54 -15.47
C ASN A 371 16.03 18.17 -16.73
N ALA A 372 16.77 19.03 -17.44
CA ALA A 372 16.34 19.72 -18.65
C ALA A 372 15.20 20.75 -18.47
N GLN A 373 14.93 21.18 -17.23
CA GLN A 373 14.00 22.28 -16.93
C GLN A 373 14.66 23.34 -16.02
N LEU A 374 14.27 24.60 -16.20
CA LEU A 374 14.68 25.72 -15.34
C LEU A 374 14.01 25.61 -13.98
N ALA A 375 14.78 25.40 -12.92
CA ALA A 375 14.29 25.28 -11.55
C ALA A 375 14.90 26.34 -10.63
N VAL A 376 14.08 26.85 -9.71
CA VAL A 376 14.54 27.68 -8.58
C VAL A 376 15.30 26.79 -7.60
N CYS A 377 16.57 27.13 -7.36
CA CYS A 377 17.48 26.38 -6.50
C CYS A 377 17.98 27.22 -5.33
N HIS A 378 18.33 26.54 -4.24
CA HIS A 378 19.08 27.08 -3.12
C HIS A 378 20.17 26.07 -2.77
N ASP A 379 21.42 26.51 -2.60
CA ASP A 379 22.60 25.64 -2.42
C ASP A 379 22.68 24.50 -3.46
N ASN A 380 22.47 24.83 -4.74
CA ASN A 380 22.47 23.89 -5.88
C ASN A 380 21.41 22.77 -5.79
N LYS A 381 20.38 22.94 -4.97
CA LYS A 381 19.29 21.96 -4.83
C LYS A 381 17.94 22.60 -5.13
N PRO A 382 17.03 21.90 -5.81
CA PRO A 382 15.71 22.42 -6.12
C PRO A 382 14.96 22.77 -4.83
N VAL A 383 14.38 23.96 -4.82
CA VAL A 383 13.54 24.47 -3.73
C VAL A 383 12.23 23.68 -3.70
N ALA A 384 11.93 23.05 -2.58
CA ALA A 384 10.67 22.34 -2.41
C ALA A 384 9.52 23.33 -2.20
N MET A 385 8.51 23.25 -3.07
CA MET A 385 7.24 23.93 -2.87
C MET A 385 6.43 23.26 -1.76
N LYS A 386 5.69 24.05 -0.99
CA LYS A 386 4.84 23.66 0.14
C LYS A 386 3.95 22.48 -0.22
N GLU A 387 3.31 22.53 -1.38
CA GLU A 387 2.37 21.56 -1.91
C GLU A 387 3.03 20.18 -2.17
N HIS A 388 4.33 20.18 -2.45
CA HIS A 388 5.09 18.97 -2.73
C HIS A 388 5.79 18.40 -1.49
N ILE A 389 5.85 19.13 -0.38
CA ILE A 389 6.59 18.71 0.81
C ILE A 389 6.06 17.38 1.33
N TYR A 390 4.75 17.17 1.36
CA TYR A 390 4.16 15.90 1.83
C TYR A 390 4.71 14.70 1.07
N ALA A 391 4.66 14.74 -0.27
CA ALA A 391 5.17 13.68 -1.13
C ALA A 391 6.67 13.45 -0.95
N ILE A 392 7.45 14.54 -0.81
CA ILE A 392 8.90 14.47 -0.56
C ILE A 392 9.19 13.78 0.78
N LEU A 393 8.41 14.07 1.83
CA LEU A 393 8.59 13.47 3.15
C LEU A 393 8.18 12.01 3.19
N ILE A 394 7.09 11.61 2.53
CA ILE A 394 6.74 10.19 2.37
C ILE A 394 7.87 9.44 1.67
N TRP A 395 8.34 9.96 0.53
CA TRP A 395 9.42 9.34 -0.23
C TRP A 395 10.67 9.17 0.63
N ALA A 396 11.15 10.24 1.28
CA ALA A 396 12.37 10.20 2.06
C ALA A 396 12.23 9.31 3.31
N HIS A 397 11.07 9.34 3.97
CA HIS A 397 10.85 8.54 5.18
C HIS A 397 10.74 7.04 4.85
N ARG A 398 10.09 6.69 3.73
CA ARG A 398 10.05 5.32 3.20
C ARG A 398 11.44 4.80 2.86
N GLN A 399 12.22 5.58 2.11
CA GLN A 399 13.60 5.23 1.73
C GLN A 399 14.53 5.11 2.94
N SER A 400 14.21 5.78 4.04
CA SER A 400 14.93 5.62 5.31
C SER A 400 14.54 4.36 6.10
N HIS A 401 13.56 3.58 5.61
CA HIS A 401 12.93 2.48 6.34
C HIS A 401 12.44 2.90 7.73
N HIS A 402 11.74 4.04 7.81
CA HIS A 402 11.33 4.65 9.08
C HIS A 402 12.51 4.89 10.04
N GLY A 403 13.67 5.29 9.49
CA GLY A 403 14.95 5.44 10.19
C GLY A 403 15.05 6.65 11.14
N GLY A 404 13.94 7.24 11.53
CA GLY A 404 13.86 8.40 12.42
C GLY A 404 14.18 9.74 11.75
N ARG A 405 14.16 10.81 12.55
CA ARG A 405 14.28 12.22 12.10
C ARG A 405 15.55 12.47 11.30
N ASP A 406 16.70 12.04 11.83
CA ASP A 406 17.99 12.45 11.26
C ASP A 406 18.29 11.72 9.93
N LYS A 407 17.95 10.43 9.81
CA LYS A 407 18.05 9.69 8.53
C LYS A 407 17.09 10.25 7.47
N THR A 408 15.84 10.53 7.84
CA THR A 408 14.86 11.14 6.93
C THR A 408 15.34 12.53 6.47
N SER A 409 15.84 13.35 7.40
CA SER A 409 16.37 14.68 7.09
C SER A 409 17.61 14.62 6.19
N ALA A 410 18.46 13.61 6.32
CA ALA A 410 19.63 13.44 5.46
C ALA A 410 19.21 13.16 4.00
N LEU A 411 18.22 12.29 3.80
CA LEU A 411 17.70 11.95 2.46
C LEU A 411 17.00 13.14 1.80
N VAL A 412 16.18 13.89 2.54
CA VAL A 412 15.54 15.12 2.03
C VAL A 412 16.61 16.11 1.58
N ARG A 413 17.58 16.41 2.46
CA ARG A 413 18.65 17.38 2.18
C ARG A 413 19.61 16.95 1.09
N ARG A 414 19.63 15.66 0.71
CA ARG A 414 20.43 15.18 -0.42
C ARG A 414 19.87 15.65 -1.76
N ARG A 415 18.55 15.81 -1.87
CA ARG A 415 17.85 16.06 -3.15
C ARG A 415 17.08 17.36 -3.22
N PHE A 416 16.65 17.91 -2.09
CA PHE A 416 15.79 19.08 -2.03
C PHE A 416 16.32 20.12 -1.03
N SER A 417 15.99 21.38 -1.27
CA SER A 417 16.23 22.48 -0.34
C SER A 417 14.91 23.06 0.18
N TRP A 418 15.01 23.97 1.15
CA TRP A 418 13.87 24.74 1.65
C TRP A 418 12.78 23.98 2.41
N ILE A 419 13.12 22.81 2.98
CA ILE A 419 12.25 22.07 3.90
C ILE A 419 12.78 22.20 5.34
N PRO A 420 12.05 22.86 6.26
CA PRO A 420 12.50 23.05 7.64
C PRO A 420 12.72 21.72 8.40
N LYS A 421 13.84 21.58 9.12
CA LYS A 421 14.14 20.36 9.90
C LYS A 421 13.05 20.05 10.94
N GLU A 422 12.48 21.09 11.53
CA GLU A 422 11.39 20.96 12.51
C GLU A 422 10.11 20.37 11.87
N LEU A 423 9.82 20.72 10.62
CA LEU A 423 8.68 20.17 9.90
C LEU A 423 8.87 18.66 9.65
N ILE A 424 10.08 18.25 9.24
CA ILE A 424 10.47 16.83 9.11
C ILE A 424 10.32 16.11 10.46
N ALA A 425 10.77 16.75 11.55
CA ALA A 425 10.69 16.17 12.89
C ALA A 425 9.24 15.92 13.34
N ARG A 426 8.34 16.87 13.07
CA ARG A 426 6.91 16.74 13.39
C ARG A 426 6.24 15.65 12.56
N PHE A 427 6.52 15.60 11.26
CA PHE A 427 6.04 14.53 10.38
C PHE A 427 6.47 13.14 10.87
N VAL A 428 7.75 12.96 11.18
CA VAL A 428 8.25 11.67 11.69
C VAL A 428 7.68 11.33 13.07
N ARG A 429 7.44 12.33 13.94
CA ARG A 429 6.84 12.12 15.26
C ARG A 429 5.37 11.69 15.17
N GLN A 430 4.63 12.22 14.20
CA GLN A 430 3.22 11.91 13.99
C GLN A 430 3.01 10.72 13.03
N CYS A 431 4.09 10.15 12.51
CA CYS A 431 4.04 8.96 11.67
C CYS A 431 3.46 7.78 12.48
N PRO A 432 2.27 7.26 12.12
CA PRO A 432 1.60 6.24 12.93
C PRO A 432 2.47 5.00 13.12
N PHE A 433 3.16 4.55 12.06
CA PHE A 433 4.09 3.42 12.16
C PHE A 433 5.23 3.66 13.15
N CYS A 434 5.81 4.87 13.16
CA CYS A 434 6.87 5.23 14.11
C CYS A 434 6.37 5.34 15.55
N ILE A 435 5.12 5.79 15.75
CA ILE A 435 4.47 5.89 17.05
C ILE A 435 4.23 4.50 17.63
N THR A 436 3.60 3.60 16.86
CA THR A 436 3.36 2.21 17.27
C THR A 436 4.68 1.51 17.63
N ARG A 437 5.73 1.70 16.83
CA ARG A 437 7.07 1.15 17.13
C ARG A 437 7.70 1.72 18.41
N ARG A 438 7.36 2.95 18.80
CA ARG A 438 7.88 3.60 20.01
C ARG A 438 7.12 3.24 21.28
N ASN A 439 5.82 3.04 21.18
CA ASN A 439 4.95 2.81 22.33
C ASN A 439 4.89 1.34 22.78
N GLY A 440 5.45 0.41 22.00
CA GLY A 440 5.48 -1.01 22.37
C GLY A 440 4.20 -1.78 22.06
N ASP A 441 3.16 -1.12 21.57
CA ASP A 441 1.88 -1.73 21.14
C ASP A 441 1.98 -2.36 19.74
N ALA A 442 2.89 -3.31 19.55
CA ALA A 442 2.97 -4.10 18.32
C ALA A 442 2.24 -5.44 18.52
N ASP A 443 0.96 -5.46 18.16
CA ASP A 443 0.02 -6.60 18.18
C ASP A 443 -0.02 -7.43 16.88
#